data_AF-A0AAN2X6L1-F1
#
_entry.id   AF-A0AAN2X6L1-F1
#
_cell.length_a   1.000
_cell.length_b   1.000
_cell.length_c   1.000
_cell.angle_alpha   90.00
_cell.angle_beta   90.00
_cell.angle_gamma   90.00
#
_symmetry.space_group_name_H-M   'P 1'
#
loop_
_entity.id
_entity.type
_entity.pdbx_description
1 polymer ?
#
loop_
_entity_poly.entity_id
_entity_poly.type
_entity_poly.pdbx_seq_one_letter_code
_entity_poly.pdbx_strand_id
1 'polypeptide(L)'
;MIQSVISEFFMQEPQNLKEKRAILQRILTRAKQKFNISIAETDYQDLWQRAEISFAIVSSSHIQAEKEAREVLAFLDSFPEWERAETVMEKV
;
A
#
# COMPACT_ATOMS: atom_id res chain seq x y z
N MET A 1 -2.14 2.27 20.00
CA MET A 1 -2.59 3.25 19.00
C MET A 1 -2.58 2.61 17.63
N ILE A 2 -3.64 2.79 16.85
CA ILE A 2 -3.75 2.23 15.51
C ILE A 2 -3.73 3.36 14.49
N GLN A 3 -3.00 3.16 13.40
CA GLN A 3 -2.99 4.05 12.25
C GLN A 3 -3.41 3.23 11.03
N SER A 4 -4.52 3.59 10.40
CA SER A 4 -4.92 3.07 9.09
C SER A 4 -4.50 4.04 8.00
N VAL A 5 -4.14 3.48 6.84
CA VAL A 5 -3.80 4.22 5.63
C VAL A 5 -4.48 3.53 4.46
N ILE A 6 -5.13 4.31 3.62
CA ILE A 6 -5.74 3.88 2.36
C ILE A 6 -5.11 4.74 1.28
N SER A 7 -4.59 4.12 0.22
CA SER A 7 -3.97 4.86 -0.86
C SER A 7 -4.25 4.23 -2.20
N GLU A 8 -4.55 5.08 -3.18
CA GLU A 8 -4.73 4.68 -4.56
C GLU A 8 -3.41 4.72 -5.33
N PHE A 9 -3.27 3.79 -6.27
CA PHE A 9 -2.12 3.67 -7.16
C PHE A 9 -2.59 3.42 -8.60
N PHE A 10 -1.91 4.05 -9.56
CA PHE A 10 -2.08 3.81 -10.99
C PHE A 10 -0.90 3.03 -11.55
N MET A 11 -1.17 2.12 -12.49
CA MET A 11 -0.16 1.27 -13.14
C MET A 11 -0.25 1.44 -14.66
N GLN A 12 0.90 1.62 -15.31
CA GLN A 12 0.97 1.74 -16.77
C GLN A 12 1.31 0.42 -17.47
N GLU A 13 2.10 -0.44 -16.81
CA GLU A 13 2.67 -1.65 -17.40
C GLU A 13 1.72 -2.84 -17.61
N PRO A 14 0.94 -3.31 -16.60
CA PRO A 14 0.15 -4.53 -16.76
C PRO A 14 -0.84 -4.37 -17.91
N GLN A 15 -1.21 -5.43 -18.61
CA GLN A 15 -2.21 -5.42 -19.70
C GLN A 15 -3.43 -6.29 -19.38
N ASN A 16 -3.42 -6.94 -18.22
CA ASN A 16 -4.50 -7.80 -17.74
C ASN A 16 -4.41 -7.98 -16.22
N LEU A 17 -5.47 -8.54 -15.63
CA LEU A 17 -5.56 -8.75 -14.17
C LEU A 17 -4.51 -9.73 -13.63
N LYS A 18 -4.02 -10.66 -14.44
CA LYS A 18 -3.00 -11.63 -14.00
C LYS A 18 -1.67 -10.93 -13.77
N GLU A 19 -1.27 -10.05 -14.68
CA GLU A 19 -0.05 -9.25 -14.57
C GLU A 19 -0.11 -8.29 -13.38
N LYS A 20 -1.22 -7.54 -13.22
CA LYS A 20 -1.45 -6.71 -12.03
C LYS A 20 -1.25 -7.52 -10.74
N ARG A 21 -1.89 -8.68 -10.63
CA ARG A 21 -1.77 -9.54 -9.43
C ARG A 21 -0.33 -9.98 -9.17
N ALA A 22 0.46 -10.28 -10.20
CA ALA A 22 1.87 -10.63 -10.04
C ALA A 22 2.70 -9.45 -9.51
N ILE A 23 2.48 -8.25 -10.04
CA ILE A 23 3.14 -7.01 -9.57
C ILE A 23 2.77 -6.74 -8.11
N LEU A 24 1.48 -6.70 -7.80
CA LEU A 24 0.98 -6.46 -6.44
C LEU A 24 1.48 -7.49 -5.45
N GLN A 25 1.41 -8.79 -5.79
CA GLN A 25 1.90 -9.85 -4.91
C GLN A 25 3.37 -9.62 -4.52
N ARG A 26 4.23 -9.25 -5.48
CA ARG A 26 5.65 -8.97 -5.23
C ARG A 26 5.83 -7.76 -4.33
N ILE A 27 5.13 -6.66 -4.58
CA ILE A 27 5.25 -5.42 -3.80
C ILE A 27 4.72 -5.63 -2.37
N LEU A 28 3.51 -6.16 -2.23
CA LEU A 28 2.87 -6.37 -0.94
C LEU A 28 3.62 -7.40 -0.08
N THR A 29 4.18 -8.45 -0.69
CA THR A 29 5.01 -9.42 0.03
C THR A 29 6.27 -8.76 0.58
N ARG A 30 6.95 -7.92 -0.22
CA ARG A 30 8.13 -7.17 0.24
C ARG A 30 7.80 -6.20 1.36
N ALA A 31 6.64 -5.52 1.29
CA ALA A 31 6.18 -4.64 2.36
C ALA A 31 5.95 -5.43 3.67
N LYS A 32 5.25 -6.57 3.61
CA LYS A 32 5.03 -7.45 4.77
C LYS A 32 6.31 -8.02 5.38
N GLN A 33 7.33 -8.27 4.55
CA GLN A 33 8.62 -8.78 5.03
C GLN A 33 9.47 -7.68 5.68
N LYS A 34 9.36 -6.44 5.18
CA LYS A 34 10.15 -5.30 5.67
C LYS A 34 9.54 -4.64 6.90
N PHE A 35 8.22 -4.61 6.99
CA PHE A 35 7.48 -3.91 8.04
C PHE A 35 6.51 -4.85 8.74
N ASN A 36 6.30 -4.64 10.05
CA ASN A 36 5.32 -5.38 10.83
C ASN A 36 3.91 -4.78 10.64
N ILE A 37 3.34 -4.93 9.44
CA ILE A 37 2.06 -4.33 9.06
C ILE A 37 1.09 -5.35 8.47
N SER A 38 -0.21 -5.08 8.63
CA SER A 38 -1.24 -5.72 7.81
C SER A 38 -1.47 -4.86 6.58
N ILE A 39 -1.29 -5.42 5.37
CA ILE A 39 -1.43 -4.70 4.09
C ILE A 39 -2.13 -5.58 3.04
N ALA A 40 -3.04 -5.00 2.27
CA ALA A 40 -3.83 -5.68 1.24
C ALA A 40 -4.31 -4.70 0.15
N GLU A 41 -4.69 -5.26 -0.99
CA GLU A 41 -5.52 -4.55 -1.98
C GLU A 41 -6.98 -4.57 -1.51
N THR A 42 -7.61 -3.40 -1.42
CA THR A 42 -8.98 -3.23 -0.87
C THR A 42 -10.03 -2.80 -1.88
N ASP A 43 -9.63 -2.23 -3.02
CA ASP A 43 -10.53 -1.85 -4.10
C ASP A 43 -9.87 -1.91 -5.49
N TYR A 44 -10.67 -1.74 -6.55
CA TYR A 44 -10.31 -1.78 -7.97
C TYR A 44 -9.75 -3.13 -8.45
N GLN A 45 -10.12 -4.24 -7.81
CA GLN A 45 -9.62 -5.59 -8.12
C GLN A 45 -10.01 -6.08 -9.53
N ASP A 46 -10.99 -5.44 -10.17
CA ASP A 46 -11.48 -5.66 -11.53
C ASP A 46 -10.81 -4.74 -12.57
N LEU A 47 -10.06 -3.72 -12.14
CA LEU A 47 -9.26 -2.85 -13.00
C LEU A 47 -7.78 -3.26 -12.94
N TRP A 48 -7.11 -3.37 -14.10
CA TRP A 48 -5.68 -3.74 -14.14
C TRP A 48 -4.72 -2.54 -14.07
N GLN A 49 -5.19 -1.32 -14.34
CA GLN A 49 -4.39 -0.07 -14.29
C GLN A 49 -4.53 0.71 -12.98
N ARG A 50 -5.31 0.21 -12.02
CA ARG A 50 -5.60 0.90 -10.76
C ARG A 50 -5.65 -0.09 -9.62
N ALA A 51 -5.18 0.29 -8.45
CA ALA A 51 -5.31 -0.49 -7.22
C ALA A 51 -5.50 0.45 -6.03
N GLU A 52 -6.32 0.05 -5.07
CA GLU A 52 -6.33 0.68 -3.75
C GLU A 52 -5.61 -0.25 -2.79
N ILE A 53 -4.58 0.26 -2.11
CA ILE A 53 -3.83 -0.45 -1.09
C ILE A 53 -4.16 0.13 0.27
N SER A 54 -4.64 -0.72 1.16
CA SER A 54 -4.87 -0.37 2.56
C SER A 54 -3.89 -1.10 3.47
N PHE A 55 -3.41 -0.40 4.49
CA PHE A 55 -2.64 -1.01 5.56
C PHE A 55 -2.94 -0.41 6.93
N ALA A 56 -2.66 -1.20 7.96
CA ALA A 56 -2.80 -0.80 9.35
C ALA A 56 -1.50 -1.08 10.14
N ILE A 57 -1.17 -0.14 11.02
CA ILE A 57 -0.02 -0.20 11.94
C ILE A 57 -0.54 -0.11 13.37
N VAL A 58 -0.02 -0.97 14.24
CA VAL A 58 -0.30 -0.93 15.68
C VAL A 58 0.99 -0.57 16.40
N SER A 59 0.96 0.50 17.20
CA SER A 59 2.13 0.97 17.94
C SER A 59 1.76 1.49 19.33
N SER A 60 2.80 1.67 20.16
CA SER A 60 2.69 2.20 21.52
C SER A 60 2.32 3.70 21.56
N SER A 61 2.59 4.45 20.48
CA SER A 61 2.27 5.87 20.35
C SER A 61 1.81 6.25 18.94
N HIS A 62 1.00 7.31 18.82
CA HIS A 62 0.59 7.81 17.50
C HIS A 62 1.76 8.36 16.69
N ILE A 63 2.76 8.97 17.34
CA ILE A 63 3.94 9.53 16.67
C ILE A 63 4.73 8.41 15.99
N GLN A 64 4.91 7.27 16.68
CA GLN A 64 5.60 6.12 16.09
C GLN A 64 4.77 5.49 14.97
N ALA A 65 3.46 5.30 15.16
CA ALA A 65 2.59 4.75 14.11
C ALA A 65 2.58 5.63 12.84
N GLU A 66 2.51 6.95 13.01
CA GLU A 66 2.52 7.91 11.89
C GLU A 66 3.88 7.94 11.18
N LYS A 67 4.99 7.84 11.93
CA LYS A 67 6.33 7.71 11.36
C LYS A 67 6.46 6.44 10.52
N GLU A 68 6.08 5.29 11.07
CA GLU A 68 6.10 4.01 10.37
C GLU A 68 5.20 4.05 9.12
N ALA A 69 4.02 4.69 9.20
CA ALA A 69 3.12 4.84 8.06
C ALA A 69 3.78 5.60 6.90
N ARG A 70 4.49 6.69 7.19
CA ARG A 70 5.22 7.46 6.18
C ARG A 70 6.38 6.67 5.57
N GLU A 71 7.07 5.86 6.37
CA GLU A 71 8.14 4.98 5.87
C GLU A 71 7.61 3.88 4.94
N VAL A 72 6.43 3.31 5.27
CA VAL A 72 5.74 2.36 4.40
C VAL A 72 5.34 3.03 3.08
N LEU A 73 4.72 4.22 3.12
CA LEU A 73 4.35 4.95 1.90
C LEU A 73 5.56 5.27 1.03
N ALA A 74 6.64 5.79 1.62
CA ALA A 74 7.88 6.06 0.90
C ALA A 74 8.51 4.79 0.29
N PHE A 75 8.35 3.64 0.95
CA PHE A 75 8.77 2.36 0.39
C PHE A 75 7.88 1.92 -0.78
N LEU A 76 6.55 2.08 -0.68
CA LEU A 76 5.65 1.80 -1.78
C LEU A 76 5.92 2.72 -2.98
N ASP A 77 6.25 3.99 -2.77
CA ASP A 77 6.61 4.94 -3.84
C ASP A 77 7.95 4.61 -4.52
N SER A 78 8.78 3.75 -3.92
CA SER A 78 10.08 3.38 -4.51
C SER A 78 9.97 2.38 -5.67
N PHE A 79 8.77 1.82 -5.90
CA PHE A 79 8.52 0.88 -6.99
C PHE A 79 8.10 1.65 -8.25
N PRO A 80 8.83 1.51 -9.37
CA PRO A 80 8.55 2.26 -10.59
C PRO A 80 7.30 1.76 -11.33
N GLU A 81 6.79 0.56 -11.00
CA GLU A 81 5.66 -0.05 -11.70
C GLU A 81 4.32 0.67 -11.47
N TRP A 82 4.27 1.59 -10.49
CA TRP A 82 3.06 2.30 -10.13
C TRP A 82 3.32 3.72 -9.62
N GLU A 83 2.30 4.55 -9.65
CA GLU A 83 2.33 5.92 -9.13
C GLU A 83 1.21 6.12 -8.13
N ARG A 84 1.55 6.67 -6.96
CA ARG A 84 0.58 6.95 -5.89
C ARG A 84 -0.23 8.19 -6.21
N ALA A 85 -1.53 8.11 -5.98
CA ALA A 85 -2.48 9.20 -6.14
C ALA A 85 -2.99 9.67 -4.77
N GLU A 86 -4.29 9.51 -4.51
CA GLU A 86 -4.90 9.92 -3.25
C GLU A 86 -4.44 9.02 -2.09
N THR A 87 -4.21 9.63 -0.93
CA THR A 87 -3.89 8.93 0.31
C THR A 87 -4.70 9.51 1.46
N VAL A 88 -5.40 8.64 2.17
CA VAL A 88 -6.13 8.95 3.40
C VAL A 88 -5.44 8.26 4.56
N MET A 89 -5.21 8.99 5.66
CA MET A 89 -4.60 8.48 6.88
C MET A 89 -5.52 8.77 8.07
N GLU A 90 -5.94 7.72 8.78
CA GLU A 90 -6.86 7.84 9.91
C GLU A 90 -6.26 7.23 11.17
N LYS A 91 -6.48 7.91 12.29
CA LYS A 91 -6.09 7.46 13.62
C LYS A 91 -7.30 6.74 14.23
N VAL A 92 -7.09 5.50 14.65
CA VAL A 92 -8.11 4.66 15.30
C VAL A 92 -7.75 4.46 16.77
#